data_AF-A0A136NEA7-F1
#
_entry.id   AF-A0A136NEA7-F1
#
_cell.length_a   1.000
_cell.length_b   1.000
_cell.length_c   1.000
_cell.angle_alpha   90.00
_cell.angle_beta   90.00
_cell.angle_gamma   90.00
#
_symmetry.space_group_name_H-M   'P 1'
#
loop_
_entity.id
_entity.type
_entity.pdbx_description
1 polymer ?
#
loop_
_entity_poly.entity_id
_entity_poly.type
_entity_poly.pdbx_seq_one_letter_code
_entity_poly.pdbx_strand_id
1 'polypeptide(L)'
;MFSANAQDKEWHSSKLIKTIVNAKDSIIIDSLSIIPGSLYVENIDTSFYQVDYFRSILYWKKVASVDSIVISYRTFPLFFYKKFFHKDAQKIEQNFTMTPYYYNAEDAGNTAPFVDFGNVNYLGSFGRALSFGNSQDVILNSQFNLQFDGELGDSIHILGAITDNNIPFQPQGNTQQIQEFDKVFIQLKRKKTTLTVGDYEMKSANTYFMNYYKRVQGAMISNSVDFNKNLSNKMTLGASLAKGKFSRNTIVALEGNQGPYKLTGPNGEQFFIVLAGTEKVYLDGMLLQRGEDLDYIIDYNTAEVTFMPKRLITKDLRIVIEFELADRNYLNSLVYFNDEISLNNKLYLKLNVYSNQDAKNQGIQQTLDSTQKRFFINDWR
;
A
#
# COMPACT_ATOMS: atom_id res chain seq x y z
N MET A 1 -36.81 5.17 0.67
CA MET A 1 -38.05 5.82 0.20
C MET A 1 -37.79 6.28 -1.22
N PHE A 2 -38.10 5.44 -2.22
CA PHE A 2 -38.00 5.79 -3.63
C PHE A 2 -39.42 5.79 -4.18
N SER A 3 -39.97 6.98 -4.43
CA SER A 3 -41.26 7.17 -5.06
C SER A 3 -41.06 7.15 -6.57
N ALA A 4 -41.55 6.10 -7.23
CA ALA A 4 -41.80 6.09 -8.66
C ALA A 4 -43.31 6.25 -8.86
N ASN A 5 -43.71 7.38 -9.44
CA ASN A 5 -45.07 7.61 -9.89
C ASN A 5 -45.40 6.59 -10.99
N ALA A 6 -46.22 5.59 -10.65
CA ALA A 6 -46.82 4.71 -11.64
C ALA A 6 -47.98 5.47 -12.30
N GLN A 7 -47.73 6.01 -13.50
CA GLN A 7 -48.81 6.27 -14.45
C GLN A 7 -49.47 4.93 -14.77
N ASP A 8 -50.78 4.85 -14.55
CA ASP A 8 -51.63 3.75 -15.00
C ASP A 8 -51.52 3.60 -16.52
N LYS A 9 -50.60 2.75 -16.95
CA LYS A 9 -50.52 2.27 -18.32
C LYS A 9 -51.37 1.01 -18.36
N GLU A 10 -52.60 1.13 -18.85
CA GLU A 10 -53.44 -0.04 -19.12
C GLU A 10 -52.67 -1.02 -20.01
N TRP A 11 -52.34 -2.19 -19.45
CA TRP A 11 -51.73 -3.27 -20.22
C TRP A 11 -52.82 -3.91 -21.06
N HIS A 12 -53.00 -3.43 -22.29
CA HIS A 12 -53.87 -4.07 -23.28
C HIS A 12 -53.30 -5.44 -23.67
N SER A 13 -53.64 -6.50 -22.94
CA SER A 13 -53.48 -7.87 -23.41
C SER A 13 -54.71 -8.26 -24.22
N SER A 14 -54.53 -8.44 -25.53
CA SER A 14 -55.59 -8.93 -26.41
C SER A 14 -55.97 -10.36 -26.00
N LYS A 15 -57.27 -10.66 -26.04
CA LYS A 15 -57.76 -12.03 -25.84
C LYS A 15 -57.40 -12.86 -27.07
N LEU A 16 -56.67 -13.95 -26.88
CA LEU A 16 -56.30 -14.90 -27.92
C LEU A 16 -57.22 -16.12 -27.87
N ILE A 17 -57.53 -16.69 -29.03
CA ILE A 17 -58.31 -17.92 -29.17
C ILE A 17 -57.50 -18.85 -30.07
N LYS A 18 -57.26 -20.08 -29.62
CA LYS A 18 -56.43 -21.05 -30.32
C LYS A 18 -57.06 -22.44 -30.27
N THR A 19 -57.10 -23.12 -31.41
CA THR A 19 -57.46 -24.53 -31.51
C THR A 19 -56.18 -25.36 -31.43
N ILE A 20 -56.09 -26.27 -30.47
CA ILE A 20 -54.92 -27.12 -30.26
C ILE A 20 -55.35 -28.59 -30.31
N VAL A 21 -54.53 -29.42 -30.97
CA VAL A 21 -54.72 -30.88 -30.97
C VAL A 21 -54.59 -31.40 -29.55
N ASN A 22 -55.53 -32.23 -29.13
CA ASN A 22 -55.53 -32.76 -27.78
C ASN A 22 -54.36 -33.74 -27.57
N ALA A 23 -53.59 -33.54 -26.50
CA ALA A 23 -52.53 -34.44 -26.07
C ALA A 23 -52.90 -35.10 -24.74
N LYS A 24 -52.47 -36.34 -24.51
CA LYS A 24 -52.90 -37.13 -23.34
C LYS A 24 -52.33 -36.66 -22.00
N ASP A 25 -51.20 -35.96 -22.00
CA ASP A 25 -50.47 -35.61 -20.77
C ASP A 25 -50.48 -34.09 -20.53
N SER A 26 -49.70 -33.36 -21.33
CA SER A 26 -49.63 -31.90 -21.24
C SER A 26 -49.67 -31.23 -22.61
N ILE A 27 -50.18 -30.00 -22.63
CA ILE A 27 -50.34 -29.19 -23.84
C ILE A 27 -49.64 -27.85 -23.61
N ILE A 28 -48.66 -27.54 -24.46
CA ILE A 28 -48.05 -26.20 -24.51
C ILE A 28 -49.02 -25.28 -25.26
N ILE A 29 -49.49 -24.26 -24.57
CA ILE A 29 -50.52 -23.35 -25.09
C ILE A 29 -49.88 -22.23 -25.92
N ASP A 30 -48.81 -21.61 -25.40
CA ASP A 30 -48.18 -20.41 -25.97
C ASP A 30 -46.67 -20.34 -25.64
N SER A 31 -45.92 -19.49 -26.36
CA SER A 31 -44.52 -19.16 -26.08
C SER A 31 -44.36 -18.04 -25.04
N LEU A 32 -45.42 -17.26 -24.77
CA LEU A 32 -45.48 -16.23 -23.74
C LEU A 32 -46.24 -16.71 -22.51
N SER A 33 -45.90 -16.20 -21.31
CA SER A 33 -46.61 -16.56 -20.08
C SER A 33 -48.06 -16.08 -20.11
N ILE A 34 -48.97 -16.90 -19.59
CA ILE A 34 -50.42 -16.63 -19.56
C ILE A 34 -50.77 -15.85 -18.30
N ILE A 35 -51.72 -14.92 -18.41
CA ILE A 35 -52.24 -14.17 -17.28
C ILE A 35 -53.06 -15.13 -16.39
N PRO A 36 -52.73 -15.30 -15.09
CA PRO A 36 -53.49 -16.15 -14.19
C PRO A 36 -54.99 -15.86 -14.20
N GLY A 37 -55.80 -16.91 -14.26
CA GLY A 37 -57.27 -16.78 -14.31
C GLY A 37 -57.85 -16.35 -15.66
N SER A 38 -57.04 -16.03 -16.68
CA SER A 38 -57.56 -15.63 -18.01
C SER A 38 -57.88 -16.82 -18.93
N LEU A 39 -57.39 -18.02 -18.62
CA LEU A 39 -57.51 -19.20 -19.47
C LEU A 39 -58.84 -19.92 -19.28
N TYR A 40 -59.53 -20.17 -20.39
CA TYR A 40 -60.76 -20.94 -20.47
C TYR A 40 -60.67 -21.95 -21.63
N VAL A 41 -61.02 -23.21 -21.36
CA VAL A 41 -61.13 -24.27 -22.39
C VAL A 41 -62.61 -24.50 -22.68
N GLU A 42 -62.99 -24.42 -23.95
CA GLU A 42 -64.39 -24.55 -24.35
C GLU A 42 -64.91 -25.98 -24.12
N ASN A 43 -66.13 -26.09 -23.58
CA ASN A 43 -66.83 -27.36 -23.30
C ASN A 43 -66.09 -28.33 -22.36
N ILE A 44 -65.15 -27.82 -21.56
CA ILE A 44 -64.38 -28.62 -20.60
C ILE A 44 -64.41 -27.93 -19.25
N ASP A 45 -64.84 -28.67 -18.22
CA ASP A 45 -64.93 -28.17 -16.86
C ASP A 45 -63.51 -27.94 -16.27
N THR A 46 -63.36 -26.87 -15.49
CA THR A 46 -62.07 -26.43 -14.93
C THR A 46 -61.44 -27.46 -13.97
N SER A 47 -62.23 -28.40 -13.45
CA SER A 47 -61.75 -29.53 -12.63
C SER A 47 -60.96 -30.57 -13.43
N PHE A 48 -61.11 -30.61 -14.76
CA PHE A 48 -60.45 -31.59 -15.62
C PHE A 48 -58.99 -31.26 -15.92
N TYR A 49 -58.54 -30.04 -15.66
CA TYR A 49 -57.20 -29.60 -15.99
C TYR A 49 -56.57 -28.73 -14.90
N GLN A 50 -55.28 -28.49 -15.05
CA GLN A 50 -54.51 -27.54 -14.26
C GLN A 50 -53.59 -26.78 -15.21
N VAL A 51 -53.42 -25.49 -14.98
CA VAL A 51 -52.59 -24.64 -15.83
C VAL A 51 -51.38 -24.15 -15.03
N ASP A 52 -50.19 -24.36 -15.58
CA ASP A 52 -49.00 -23.62 -15.20
C ASP A 52 -48.96 -22.35 -16.05
N TYR A 53 -49.52 -21.27 -15.49
CA TYR A 53 -49.67 -19.99 -16.18
C TYR A 53 -48.32 -19.39 -16.59
N PHE A 54 -47.26 -19.60 -15.82
CA PHE A 54 -45.95 -19.02 -16.12
C PHE A 54 -45.20 -19.79 -17.20
N ARG A 55 -45.36 -21.12 -17.26
CA ARG A 55 -44.80 -21.96 -18.34
C ARG A 55 -45.71 -22.08 -19.56
N SER A 56 -46.95 -21.63 -19.45
CA SER A 56 -47.99 -21.74 -20.49
C SER A 56 -48.31 -23.18 -20.87
N ILE A 57 -48.36 -24.05 -19.86
CA ILE A 57 -48.64 -25.49 -20.03
C ILE A 57 -49.95 -25.84 -19.32
N LEU A 58 -50.83 -26.56 -20.02
CA LEU A 58 -52.01 -27.21 -19.46
C LEU A 58 -51.70 -28.69 -19.21
N TYR A 59 -51.99 -29.15 -18.01
CA TYR A 59 -51.91 -30.54 -17.59
C TYR A 59 -53.31 -31.10 -17.41
N TRP A 60 -53.57 -32.29 -17.98
CA TRP A 60 -54.83 -32.98 -17.76
C TRP A 60 -54.85 -33.66 -16.39
N LYS A 61 -55.89 -33.38 -15.61
CA LYS A 61 -56.27 -34.21 -14.45
C LYS A 61 -57.16 -35.37 -14.89
N LYS A 62 -58.01 -35.12 -15.89
CA LYS A 62 -58.83 -36.12 -16.57
C LYS A 62 -58.85 -35.78 -18.05
N VAL A 63 -58.30 -36.66 -18.88
CA VAL A 63 -58.15 -36.43 -20.32
C VAL A 63 -59.53 -36.32 -20.98
N ALA A 64 -59.74 -35.26 -21.76
CA ALA A 64 -60.97 -35.10 -22.53
C ALA A 64 -60.98 -36.04 -23.74
N SER A 65 -62.13 -36.67 -24.02
CA SER A 65 -62.32 -37.58 -25.17
C SER A 65 -62.65 -36.83 -26.47
N VAL A 66 -61.88 -35.79 -26.77
CA VAL A 66 -62.02 -34.96 -27.98
C VAL A 66 -60.69 -34.87 -28.71
N ASP A 67 -60.71 -34.78 -30.04
CA ASP A 67 -59.49 -34.75 -30.85
C ASP A 67 -58.80 -33.37 -30.83
N SER A 68 -59.57 -32.30 -30.59
CA SER A 68 -59.04 -30.93 -30.46
C SER A 68 -59.83 -30.13 -29.43
N ILE A 69 -59.17 -29.14 -28.84
CA ILE A 69 -59.75 -28.22 -27.87
C ILE A 69 -59.58 -26.78 -28.34
N VAL A 70 -60.57 -25.95 -28.03
CA VAL A 70 -60.51 -24.50 -28.25
C VAL A 70 -60.20 -23.82 -26.92
N ILE A 71 -59.13 -23.05 -26.87
CA ILE A 71 -58.66 -22.37 -25.66
C ILE A 71 -58.68 -20.86 -25.88
N SER A 72 -59.31 -20.13 -24.96
CA SER A 72 -59.29 -18.68 -24.87
C SER A 72 -58.41 -18.23 -23.71
N TYR A 73 -57.46 -17.31 -23.92
CA TYR A 73 -56.56 -16.83 -22.87
C TYR A 73 -55.98 -15.44 -23.17
N ARG A 74 -55.28 -14.83 -22.20
CA ARG A 74 -54.48 -13.62 -22.37
C ARG A 74 -53.04 -13.88 -21.97
N THR A 75 -52.09 -13.22 -22.63
CA THR A 75 -50.65 -13.37 -22.35
C THR A 75 -50.05 -12.09 -21.78
N PHE A 76 -48.98 -12.25 -21.02
CA PHE A 76 -48.03 -11.17 -20.75
C PHE A 76 -47.12 -10.98 -21.96
N PRO A 77 -46.54 -9.78 -22.15
CA PRO A 77 -45.58 -9.55 -23.24
C PRO A 77 -44.20 -10.19 -23.00
N LEU A 78 -44.05 -11.01 -21.94
CA LEU A 78 -42.79 -11.63 -21.53
C LEU A 78 -43.05 -13.09 -21.09
N PHE A 79 -42.05 -13.95 -21.28
CA PHE A 79 -42.02 -15.32 -20.75
C PHE A 79 -41.26 -15.36 -19.42
N PHE A 80 -41.99 -15.38 -18.30
CA PHE A 80 -41.43 -15.26 -16.95
C PHE A 80 -40.69 -16.50 -16.46
N TYR A 81 -40.89 -17.66 -17.11
CA TYR A 81 -40.19 -18.88 -16.73
C TYR A 81 -38.79 -19.02 -17.37
N LYS A 82 -38.34 -18.01 -18.13
CA LYS A 82 -36.97 -17.97 -18.65
C LYS A 82 -35.99 -17.72 -17.51
N LYS A 83 -35.16 -18.71 -17.20
CA LYS A 83 -34.04 -18.55 -16.25
C LYS A 83 -32.88 -17.86 -16.96
N PHE A 84 -32.36 -16.79 -16.37
CA PHE A 84 -31.16 -16.11 -16.83
C PHE A 84 -30.02 -16.42 -15.85
N PHE A 85 -28.88 -16.84 -16.40
CA PHE A 85 -27.67 -17.07 -15.63
C PHE A 85 -26.56 -16.22 -16.21
N HIS A 86 -25.89 -15.44 -15.36
CA HIS A 86 -24.72 -14.66 -15.77
C HIS A 86 -23.45 -15.53 -15.81
N LYS A 87 -23.43 -16.63 -15.04
CA LYS A 87 -22.34 -17.59 -14.97
C LYS A 87 -22.91 -19.00 -15.09
N ASP A 88 -22.16 -19.88 -15.74
CA ASP A 88 -22.55 -21.27 -15.93
C ASP A 88 -22.39 -22.05 -14.62
N ALA A 89 -23.51 -22.47 -14.02
CA ALA A 89 -23.51 -23.21 -12.77
C ALA A 89 -22.84 -24.60 -12.90
N GLN A 90 -22.74 -25.16 -14.11
CA GLN A 90 -22.01 -26.41 -14.35
C GLN A 90 -20.48 -26.22 -14.37
N LYS A 91 -20.01 -24.97 -14.47
CA LYS A 91 -18.58 -24.60 -14.35
C LYS A 91 -18.17 -24.22 -12.93
N ILE A 92 -19.11 -24.21 -11.99
CA ILE A 92 -18.79 -24.08 -10.57
C ILE A 92 -18.37 -25.48 -10.11
N GLU A 93 -17.07 -25.67 -9.86
CA GLU A 93 -16.56 -26.93 -9.31
C GLU A 93 -17.33 -27.28 -8.02
N GLN A 94 -18.04 -28.41 -8.05
CA GLN A 94 -18.80 -28.90 -6.90
C GLN A 94 -17.89 -29.63 -5.90
N ASN A 95 -16.67 -29.98 -6.30
CA ASN A 95 -15.68 -30.64 -5.49
C ASN A 95 -14.66 -29.63 -4.98
N PHE A 96 -15.10 -28.68 -4.15
CA PHE A 96 -14.18 -27.88 -3.34
C PHE A 96 -13.59 -28.79 -2.25
N THR A 97 -12.64 -29.64 -2.64
CA THR A 97 -11.81 -30.38 -1.70
C THR A 97 -10.80 -29.36 -1.20
N MET A 98 -11.11 -28.70 -0.09
CA MET A 98 -10.13 -27.92 0.65
C MET A 98 -9.12 -28.94 1.20
N THR A 99 -8.13 -29.30 0.40
CA THR A 99 -6.95 -29.98 0.93
C THR A 99 -6.37 -29.04 1.96
N PRO A 100 -6.31 -29.43 3.25
CA PRO A 100 -5.57 -28.64 4.22
C PRO A 100 -4.17 -28.46 3.64
N TYR A 101 -3.67 -27.23 3.60
CA TYR A 101 -2.29 -27.00 3.24
C TYR A 101 -1.42 -27.67 4.32
N TYR A 102 -0.98 -28.90 4.06
CA TYR A 102 -0.04 -29.59 4.91
C TYR A 102 1.34 -29.05 4.55
N TYR A 103 1.90 -28.25 5.46
CA TYR A 103 3.30 -27.85 5.36
C TYR A 103 4.17 -29.10 5.57
N ASN A 104 4.64 -29.67 4.47
CA ASN A 104 5.62 -30.74 4.48
C ASN A 104 7.01 -30.09 4.51
N ALA A 105 7.71 -30.16 5.65
CA ALA A 105 9.04 -29.58 5.80
C ALA A 105 10.08 -30.21 4.85
N GLU A 106 9.84 -31.44 4.39
CA GLU A 106 10.68 -32.13 3.41
C GLU A 106 10.51 -31.57 1.99
N ASP A 107 9.30 -31.14 1.61
CA ASP A 107 9.04 -30.49 0.31
C ASP A 107 9.52 -29.03 0.31
N ALA A 108 9.54 -28.36 1.48
CA ALA A 108 10.11 -27.03 1.68
C ALA A 108 11.65 -26.98 1.52
N GLY A 109 12.32 -28.14 1.58
CA GLY A 109 13.76 -28.25 1.30
C GLY A 109 14.10 -28.22 -0.20
N ASN A 110 13.10 -28.45 -1.08
CA ASN A 110 13.26 -28.57 -2.53
C ASN A 110 12.38 -27.57 -3.32
N THR A 111 11.88 -26.52 -2.69
CA THR A 111 11.22 -25.44 -3.42
C THR A 111 12.25 -24.66 -4.21
N ALA A 112 12.07 -24.61 -5.54
CA ALA A 112 12.74 -23.65 -6.40
C ALA A 112 12.66 -22.25 -5.76
N PRO A 113 13.74 -21.46 -5.80
CA PRO A 113 13.76 -20.13 -5.21
C PRO A 113 12.57 -19.31 -5.73
N PHE A 114 11.88 -18.58 -4.84
CA PHE A 114 10.74 -17.71 -5.19
C PHE A 114 11.10 -16.73 -6.33
N VAL A 115 12.38 -16.35 -6.39
CA VAL A 115 13.01 -15.68 -7.53
C VAL A 115 14.42 -16.24 -7.69
N ASP A 116 14.75 -16.75 -8.88
CA ASP A 116 16.13 -17.14 -9.21
C ASP A 116 16.94 -15.90 -9.62
N PHE A 117 17.78 -15.43 -8.71
CA PHE A 117 18.71 -14.34 -8.95
C PHE A 117 20.13 -14.82 -9.32
N GLY A 118 20.32 -16.11 -9.62
CA GLY A 118 21.64 -16.69 -9.88
C GLY A 118 22.53 -16.67 -8.63
N ASN A 119 23.68 -15.96 -8.71
CA ASN A 119 24.68 -15.89 -7.62
C ASN A 119 24.35 -14.83 -6.55
N VAL A 120 23.07 -14.51 -6.36
CA VAL A 120 22.60 -13.54 -5.37
C VAL A 120 21.87 -14.29 -4.26
N ASN A 121 22.40 -14.20 -3.06
CA ASN A 121 21.73 -14.69 -1.87
C ASN A 121 20.61 -13.72 -1.52
N TYR A 122 19.43 -14.25 -1.21
CA TYR A 122 18.32 -13.45 -0.73
C TYR A 122 17.74 -14.07 0.54
N LEU A 123 17.37 -13.21 1.48
CA LEU A 123 16.76 -13.56 2.75
C LEU A 123 15.54 -12.69 2.93
N GLY A 124 14.39 -13.28 3.20
CA GLY A 124 13.19 -12.49 3.35
C GLY A 124 11.93 -13.30 3.55
N SER A 125 10.85 -12.57 3.79
CA SER A 125 9.50 -13.10 3.93
C SER A 125 8.53 -12.24 3.13
N PHE A 126 7.60 -12.90 2.46
CA PHE A 126 6.49 -12.26 1.79
C PHE A 126 5.19 -12.89 2.31
N GLY A 127 4.39 -12.10 3.01
CA GLY A 127 3.12 -12.52 3.58
C GLY A 127 1.97 -11.74 2.94
N ARG A 128 0.91 -12.44 2.54
CA ARG A 128 -0.39 -11.84 2.18
C ARG A 128 -1.45 -12.44 3.08
N ALA A 129 -2.17 -11.61 3.83
CA ALA A 129 -3.26 -12.01 4.69
C ALA A 129 -4.56 -11.35 4.23
N LEU A 130 -5.60 -12.16 4.07
CA LEU A 130 -6.96 -11.72 3.77
C LEU A 130 -7.79 -11.83 5.05
N SER A 131 -8.26 -10.71 5.57
CA SER A 131 -9.11 -10.67 6.76
C SER A 131 -10.55 -10.37 6.38
N PHE A 132 -11.47 -11.19 6.88
CA PHE A 132 -12.92 -11.02 6.71
C PHE A 132 -13.54 -10.54 8.02
N GLY A 133 -14.06 -9.31 8.03
CA GLY A 133 -14.80 -8.76 9.17
C GLY A 133 -16.28 -9.13 9.13
N ASN A 134 -16.94 -9.13 10.31
CA ASN A 134 -18.38 -9.39 10.45
C ASN A 134 -19.26 -8.31 9.76
N SER A 135 -18.64 -7.21 9.28
CA SER A 135 -19.23 -6.13 8.50
C SER A 135 -18.44 -5.92 7.20
N GLN A 136 -18.62 -6.84 6.24
CA GLN A 136 -18.44 -6.76 4.77
C GLN A 136 -17.14 -6.22 4.13
N ASP A 137 -16.18 -5.67 4.88
CA ASP A 137 -14.92 -5.22 4.29
C ASP A 137 -13.88 -6.35 4.32
N VAL A 138 -13.41 -6.74 3.13
CA VAL A 138 -12.25 -7.62 2.96
C VAL A 138 -11.00 -6.76 3.03
N ILE A 139 -10.17 -6.99 4.04
CA ILE A 139 -8.89 -6.26 4.20
C ILE A 139 -7.77 -7.17 3.73
N LEU A 140 -7.07 -6.76 2.67
CA LEU A 140 -5.84 -7.40 2.23
C LEU A 140 -4.65 -6.71 2.91
N ASN A 141 -4.01 -7.41 3.83
CA ASN A 141 -2.74 -7.00 4.43
C ASN A 141 -1.60 -7.69 3.69
N SER A 142 -0.66 -6.93 3.14
CA SER A 142 0.58 -7.47 2.56
C SER A 142 1.76 -6.98 3.39
N GLN A 143 2.69 -7.89 3.65
CA GLN A 143 3.96 -7.60 4.31
C GLN A 143 5.08 -8.16 3.45
N PHE A 144 6.07 -7.32 3.16
CA PHE A 144 7.23 -7.72 2.38
C PHE A 144 8.50 -7.26 3.09
N ASN A 145 9.42 -8.18 3.32
CA ASN A 145 10.76 -7.89 3.82
C ASN A 145 11.73 -8.74 3.02
N LEU A 146 12.61 -8.11 2.26
CA LEU A 146 13.59 -8.79 1.43
C LEU A 146 14.94 -8.09 1.55
N GLN A 147 15.96 -8.85 1.89
CA GLN A 147 17.36 -8.45 1.82
C GLN A 147 18.05 -9.34 0.78
N PHE A 148 18.94 -8.76 0.00
CA PHE A 148 19.70 -9.52 -0.99
C PHE A 148 21.13 -8.99 -1.10
N ASP A 149 22.06 -9.93 -1.32
CA ASP A 149 23.50 -9.71 -1.40
C ASP A 149 24.12 -10.75 -2.35
N GLY A 150 24.95 -10.30 -3.29
CA GLY A 150 25.74 -11.20 -4.12
C GLY A 150 26.15 -10.60 -5.45
N GLU A 151 26.54 -11.44 -6.40
CA GLU A 151 27.06 -11.00 -7.70
C GLU A 151 26.01 -11.21 -8.79
N LEU A 152 25.69 -10.13 -9.52
CA LEU A 152 24.81 -10.13 -10.67
C LEU A 152 25.64 -10.10 -11.96
N GLY A 153 25.58 -11.19 -12.74
CA GLY A 153 26.30 -11.32 -14.01
C GLY A 153 27.83 -11.27 -13.84
N ASP A 154 28.51 -10.51 -14.69
CA ASP A 154 29.98 -10.61 -14.90
C ASP A 154 30.85 -9.68 -14.03
N SER A 155 30.35 -9.02 -12.96
CA SER A 155 31.13 -8.24 -11.94
C SER A 155 30.34 -7.18 -11.17
N ILE A 156 29.00 -7.29 -11.08
CA ILE A 156 28.19 -6.28 -10.37
C ILE A 156 27.76 -6.88 -9.04
N HIS A 157 28.36 -6.41 -7.96
CA HIS A 157 27.92 -6.75 -6.62
C HIS A 157 26.65 -5.96 -6.30
N ILE A 158 25.56 -6.66 -5.99
CA ILE A 158 24.28 -6.10 -5.62
C ILE A 158 24.04 -6.29 -4.12
N LEU A 159 23.63 -5.24 -3.43
CA LEU A 159 23.21 -5.25 -2.03
C LEU A 159 21.91 -4.48 -1.93
N GLY A 160 20.90 -4.98 -1.22
CA GLY A 160 19.68 -4.23 -1.03
C GLY A 160 18.84 -4.72 0.12
N ALA A 161 17.98 -3.82 0.58
CA ALA A 161 16.93 -4.10 1.55
C ALA A 161 15.66 -3.41 1.08
N ILE A 162 14.56 -4.16 1.00
CA ILE A 162 13.24 -3.68 0.61
C ILE A 162 12.25 -4.14 1.67
N THR A 163 11.58 -3.18 2.30
CA THR A 163 10.59 -3.41 3.33
C THR A 163 9.31 -2.65 2.99
N ASP A 164 8.20 -3.36 2.85
CA ASP A 164 6.86 -2.80 2.74
C ASP A 164 6.13 -3.03 4.06
N ASN A 165 6.47 -2.22 5.07
CA ASN A 165 5.74 -2.14 6.33
C ASN A 165 4.97 -0.82 6.33
N ASN A 166 3.64 -0.91 6.26
CA ASN A 166 2.74 0.26 6.23
C ASN A 166 2.62 1.02 7.57
N ILE A 167 3.31 0.59 8.62
CA ILE A 167 3.32 1.29 9.91
C ILE A 167 4.74 1.78 10.17
N PRO A 168 5.05 3.05 9.86
CA PRO A 168 6.31 3.64 10.33
C PRO A 168 6.24 3.69 11.85
N PHE A 169 6.90 2.77 12.54
CA PHE A 169 7.06 2.87 13.97
C PHE A 169 8.31 3.69 14.25
N GLN A 170 8.16 4.81 14.95
CA GLN A 170 9.33 5.47 15.50
C GLN A 170 9.85 4.62 16.67
N PRO A 171 11.16 4.36 16.73
CA PRO A 171 11.78 3.64 17.83
C PRO A 171 11.63 4.48 19.11
N GLN A 172 11.55 3.84 20.27
CA GLN A 172 11.53 4.57 21.54
C GLN A 172 12.90 5.19 21.81
N GLY A 173 12.93 6.46 22.23
CA GLY A 173 14.17 7.18 22.57
C GLY A 173 14.70 6.90 23.97
N ASN A 174 14.36 5.74 24.56
CA ASN A 174 14.79 5.31 25.88
C ASN A 174 16.16 4.62 25.88
N THR A 175 16.69 4.23 24.72
CA THR A 175 18.01 3.57 24.61
C THR A 175 18.95 4.32 23.68
N GLN A 176 20.25 4.08 23.84
CA GLN A 176 21.26 4.63 22.94
C GLN A 176 21.15 4.02 21.54
N GLN A 177 20.81 2.74 21.44
CA GLN A 177 20.71 2.04 20.16
C GLN A 177 19.31 2.20 19.59
N ILE A 178 19.21 2.92 18.47
CA ILE A 178 17.99 2.95 17.69
C ILE A 178 18.03 1.80 16.69
N GLN A 179 17.01 0.95 16.71
CA GLN A 179 16.79 -0.01 15.64
C GLN A 179 15.96 0.66 14.54
N GLU A 180 16.56 0.86 13.37
CA GLU A 180 15.89 1.41 12.20
C GLU A 180 15.49 0.27 11.27
N PHE A 181 14.19 0.05 11.07
CA PHE A 181 13.70 -1.12 10.33
C PHE A 181 13.13 -0.80 8.93
N ASP A 182 13.05 0.49 8.56
CA ASP A 182 12.28 0.94 7.39
C ASP A 182 13.16 1.51 6.24
N LYS A 183 14.38 0.99 6.03
CA LYS A 183 15.23 1.45 4.92
C LYS A 183 14.92 0.66 3.65
N VAL A 184 14.54 1.37 2.59
CA VAL A 184 14.36 0.79 1.26
C VAL A 184 15.45 1.29 0.32
N PHE A 185 16.42 0.45 -0.01
CA PHE A 185 17.52 0.82 -0.89
C PHE A 185 18.06 -0.34 -1.72
N ILE A 186 18.70 0.01 -2.83
CA ILE A 186 19.47 -0.88 -3.68
C ILE A 186 20.82 -0.23 -3.94
N GLN A 187 21.89 -0.97 -3.72
CA GLN A 187 23.26 -0.59 -4.00
C GLN A 187 23.86 -1.54 -5.04
N LEU A 188 24.40 -0.96 -6.11
CA LEU A 188 25.11 -1.66 -7.16
C LEU A 188 26.56 -1.21 -7.15
N LYS A 189 27.48 -2.14 -7.02
CA LYS A 189 28.91 -1.86 -6.98
C LYS A 189 29.63 -2.61 -8.08
N ARG A 190 30.39 -1.89 -8.89
CA ARG A 190 31.28 -2.47 -9.90
C ARG A 190 32.65 -1.82 -9.79
N LYS A 191 33.67 -2.61 -9.46
CA LYS A 191 35.04 -2.12 -9.18
C LYS A 191 35.01 -1.03 -8.09
N LYS A 192 35.34 0.21 -8.47
CA LYS A 192 35.37 1.41 -7.61
C LYS A 192 34.20 2.36 -7.84
N THR A 193 33.19 1.95 -8.59
CA THR A 193 31.95 2.71 -8.77
C THR A 193 30.85 2.07 -7.95
N THR A 194 30.13 2.88 -7.18
CA THR A 194 28.98 2.48 -6.37
C THR A 194 27.81 3.37 -6.73
N LEU A 195 26.70 2.78 -7.16
CA LEU A 195 25.41 3.43 -7.35
C LEU A 195 24.49 3.01 -6.21
N THR A 196 23.92 3.95 -5.47
CA THR A 196 22.92 3.69 -4.42
C THR A 196 21.64 4.40 -4.81
N VAL A 197 20.52 3.69 -4.78
CA VAL A 197 19.18 4.18 -5.11
C VAL A 197 18.24 3.85 -3.96
N GLY A 198 17.34 4.77 -3.63
CA GLY A 198 16.43 4.67 -2.51
C GLY A 198 16.93 5.46 -1.30
N ASP A 199 16.75 4.90 -0.12
CA ASP A 199 17.08 5.53 1.15
C ASP A 199 18.57 5.41 1.46
N TYR A 200 19.23 6.54 1.69
CA TYR A 200 20.61 6.53 2.15
C TYR A 200 20.92 7.70 3.08
N GLU A 201 22.02 7.55 3.83
CA GLU A 201 22.57 8.59 4.67
C GLU A 201 23.68 9.31 3.93
N MET A 202 23.55 10.62 3.82
CA MET A 202 24.55 11.49 3.26
C MET A 202 25.36 12.11 4.40
N LYS A 203 26.67 11.84 4.42
CA LYS A 203 27.60 12.30 5.46
C LYS A 203 28.71 13.12 4.81
N SER A 204 29.05 14.26 5.38
CA SER A 204 30.19 15.06 4.94
C SER A 204 31.51 14.30 5.09
N ALA A 205 32.40 14.42 4.10
CA ALA A 205 33.71 13.78 4.08
C ALA A 205 34.75 14.46 5.00
N ASN A 206 34.45 14.56 6.30
CA ASN A 206 35.35 15.07 7.35
C ASN A 206 36.06 16.39 6.95
N THR A 207 35.26 17.45 6.76
CA THR A 207 35.72 18.78 6.31
C THR A 207 35.66 19.76 7.48
N TYR A 208 36.56 20.75 7.52
CA TYR A 208 36.55 21.75 8.60
C TYR A 208 35.31 22.67 8.53
N PHE A 209 34.94 23.14 7.33
CA PHE A 209 33.91 24.19 7.18
C PHE A 209 32.51 23.65 6.88
N MET A 210 32.38 22.49 6.23
CA MET A 210 31.08 21.93 5.86
C MET A 210 30.94 20.52 6.42
N ASN A 211 30.26 20.45 7.57
CA ASN A 211 29.85 19.22 8.20
C ASN A 211 28.34 19.09 8.12
N TYR A 212 27.86 17.97 7.59
CA TYR A 212 26.44 17.70 7.46
C TYR A 212 26.17 16.20 7.57
N TYR A 213 24.99 15.89 8.06
CA TYR A 213 24.39 14.57 8.07
C TYR A 213 22.96 14.74 7.60
N LYS A 214 22.56 14.03 6.55
CA LYS A 214 21.20 14.09 6.00
C LYS A 214 20.69 12.70 5.66
N ARG A 215 19.48 12.39 6.09
CA ARG A 215 18.74 11.21 5.62
C ARG A 215 17.95 11.62 4.39
N VAL A 216 18.16 10.92 3.28
CA VAL A 216 17.59 11.29 1.98
C VAL A 216 17.06 10.07 1.25
N GLN A 217 16.17 10.30 0.29
CA GLN A 217 15.68 9.30 -0.64
C GLN A 217 15.98 9.77 -2.07
N GLY A 218 16.75 9.00 -2.84
CA GLY A 218 17.12 9.40 -4.19
C GLY A 218 18.16 8.50 -4.81
N ALA A 219 19.05 9.09 -5.61
CA ALA A 219 20.16 8.36 -6.23
C ALA A 219 21.49 9.05 -5.94
N MET A 220 22.49 8.24 -5.62
CA MET A 220 23.88 8.65 -5.40
C MET A 220 24.79 7.76 -6.25
N ILE A 221 25.71 8.37 -6.97
CA ILE A 221 26.84 7.68 -7.58
C ILE A 221 28.15 8.15 -6.95
N SER A 222 28.98 7.20 -6.53
CA SER A 222 30.33 7.46 -6.06
C SER A 222 31.31 6.68 -6.92
N ASN A 223 32.37 7.34 -7.36
CA ASN A 223 33.41 6.75 -8.17
C ASN A 223 34.78 7.13 -7.60
N SER A 224 35.68 6.15 -7.51
CA SER A 224 37.07 6.39 -7.14
C SER A 224 38.01 5.91 -8.25
N VAL A 225 38.93 6.78 -8.64
CA VAL A 225 39.94 6.52 -9.67
C VAL A 225 41.31 6.78 -9.09
N ASP A 226 42.20 5.80 -9.19
CA ASP A 226 43.62 6.01 -8.95
C ASP A 226 44.26 6.24 -10.31
N PHE A 227 44.68 7.47 -10.59
CA PHE A 227 45.37 7.78 -11.85
C PHE A 227 46.78 7.19 -11.84
N ASN A 228 47.48 7.32 -10.71
CA ASN A 228 48.81 6.77 -10.44
C ASN A 228 48.91 6.41 -8.94
N LYS A 229 50.00 5.76 -8.51
CA LYS A 229 50.28 5.49 -7.07
C LYS A 229 50.24 6.73 -6.17
N ASN A 230 50.36 7.91 -6.78
CA ASN A 230 50.55 9.20 -6.15
C ASN A 230 49.34 10.14 -6.30
N LEU A 231 48.34 9.76 -7.09
CA LEU A 231 47.17 10.59 -7.36
C LEU A 231 45.91 9.74 -7.38
N SER A 232 45.04 9.97 -6.39
CA SER A 232 43.71 9.40 -6.34
C SER A 232 42.66 10.51 -6.33
N ASN A 233 41.54 10.23 -6.99
CA ASN A 233 40.36 11.06 -6.99
C ASN A 233 39.18 10.21 -6.52
N LYS A 234 38.32 10.79 -5.69
CA LYS A 234 37.01 10.25 -5.35
C LYS A 234 35.97 11.32 -5.60
N MET A 235 35.05 11.02 -6.50
CA MET A 235 33.93 11.88 -6.86
C MET A 235 32.62 11.24 -6.39
N THR A 236 31.74 12.04 -5.80
CA THR A 236 30.40 11.63 -5.41
C THR A 236 29.39 12.67 -5.89
N LEU A 237 28.35 12.23 -6.57
CA LEU A 237 27.24 13.04 -7.05
C LEU A 237 25.94 12.40 -6.60
N GLY A 238 25.00 13.18 -6.10
CA GLY A 238 23.66 12.67 -5.86
C GLY A 238 22.57 13.72 -5.96
N ALA A 239 21.39 13.22 -6.27
CA ALA A 239 20.16 13.97 -6.36
C ALA A 239 19.08 13.19 -5.60
N SER A 240 18.44 13.87 -4.65
CA SER A 240 17.60 13.22 -3.66
C SER A 240 16.57 14.16 -3.07
N LEU A 241 15.63 13.60 -2.32
CA LEU A 241 14.69 14.31 -1.49
C LEU A 241 15.12 14.17 -0.04
N ALA A 242 15.25 15.29 0.69
CA ALA A 242 15.55 15.25 2.11
C ALA A 242 14.33 14.75 2.89
N LYS A 243 14.55 13.79 3.80
CA LYS A 243 13.47 13.25 4.64
C LYS A 243 13.07 14.17 5.80
N GLY A 244 13.89 15.17 6.12
CA GLY A 244 13.62 16.08 7.24
C GLY A 244 14.30 17.44 7.16
N LYS A 245 13.74 18.36 7.94
CA LYS A 245 14.19 19.74 8.05
C LYS A 245 14.90 19.95 9.38
N PHE A 246 16.07 20.57 9.34
CA PHE A 246 16.87 20.86 10.52
C PHE A 246 16.21 21.97 11.36
N SER A 247 16.17 21.77 12.67
CA SER A 247 15.73 22.74 13.66
C SER A 247 16.69 22.77 14.84
N ARG A 248 16.82 23.95 15.44
CA ARG A 248 17.65 24.17 16.64
C ARG A 248 16.83 24.95 17.65
N ASN A 249 16.54 24.31 18.78
CA ASN A 249 15.82 24.89 19.90
C ASN A 249 16.81 25.25 21.01
N THR A 250 16.64 26.43 21.60
CA THR A 250 17.30 26.78 22.87
C THR A 250 16.23 26.80 23.94
N ILE A 251 16.39 25.96 24.96
CA ILE A 251 15.39 25.76 26.00
C ILE A 251 15.82 26.53 27.24
N VAL A 252 14.89 27.31 27.79
CA VAL A 252 15.10 27.96 29.09
C VAL A 252 14.82 26.94 30.18
N ALA A 253 15.87 26.52 30.87
CA ALA A 253 15.77 25.59 31.98
C ALA A 253 14.99 26.21 33.14
N LEU A 254 14.23 25.38 33.86
CA LEU A 254 13.54 25.76 35.08
C LEU A 254 14.20 25.00 36.23
N GLU A 255 14.35 25.66 37.38
CA GLU A 255 15.04 25.08 38.53
C GLU A 255 14.40 23.76 38.97
N GLY A 256 15.18 22.67 38.94
CA GLY A 256 14.72 21.35 39.35
C GLY A 256 13.74 20.66 38.41
N ASN A 257 13.41 21.26 37.26
CA ASN A 257 12.54 20.65 36.26
C ASN A 257 13.37 19.78 35.30
N GLN A 258 13.07 18.49 35.23
CA GLN A 258 13.77 17.54 34.35
C GLN A 258 13.07 17.38 32.99
N GLY A 259 11.91 18.01 32.80
CA GLY A 259 11.06 17.83 31.64
C GLY A 259 9.72 17.18 31.99
N PRO A 260 8.90 16.84 30.98
CA PRO A 260 9.22 16.91 29.55
C PRO A 260 9.35 18.35 29.04
N TYR A 261 10.41 18.62 28.28
CA TYR A 261 10.60 19.86 27.55
C TYR A 261 10.15 19.68 26.11
N LYS A 262 9.12 20.42 25.70
CA LYS A 262 8.56 20.34 24.35
C LYS A 262 9.38 21.14 23.34
N LEU A 263 9.73 20.49 22.24
CA LEU A 263 10.43 21.10 21.11
C LEU A 263 9.45 21.85 20.21
N THR A 264 9.97 22.82 19.47
CA THR A 264 9.21 23.65 18.52
C THR A 264 9.81 23.58 17.12
N GLY A 265 8.94 23.56 16.12
CA GLY A 265 9.33 23.59 14.72
C GLY A 265 9.92 24.94 14.31
N PRO A 266 10.65 25.00 13.18
CA PRO A 266 11.27 26.23 12.67
C PRO A 266 10.29 27.37 12.44
N ASN A 267 9.01 27.10 12.18
CA ASN A 267 7.97 28.12 11.99
C ASN A 267 6.99 28.18 13.17
N GLY A 268 7.35 27.61 14.33
CA GLY A 268 6.50 27.58 15.52
C GLY A 268 5.49 26.42 15.56
N GLU A 269 5.65 25.41 14.71
CA GLU A 269 4.84 24.20 14.76
C GLU A 269 5.02 23.48 16.10
N GLN A 270 3.92 23.08 16.75
CA GLN A 270 3.96 22.33 18.02
C GLN A 270 3.66 20.84 17.86
N PHE A 271 3.18 20.44 16.69
CA PHE A 271 2.85 19.05 16.34
C PHE A 271 3.67 18.65 15.13
N PHE A 272 4.78 17.96 15.38
CA PHE A 272 5.65 17.40 14.37
C PHE A 272 6.34 16.18 14.96
N ILE A 273 6.81 15.31 14.07
CA ILE A 273 7.56 14.12 14.45
C ILE A 273 9.04 14.43 14.28
N VAL A 274 9.82 14.24 15.33
CA VAL A 274 11.28 14.29 15.26
C VAL A 274 11.77 13.01 14.61
N LEU A 275 12.69 13.12 13.65
CA LEU A 275 13.31 11.95 13.04
C LEU A 275 14.24 11.29 14.06
N ALA A 276 13.97 10.04 14.39
CA ALA A 276 14.75 9.31 15.38
C ALA A 276 16.25 9.30 15.05
N GLY A 277 17.07 9.54 16.07
CA GLY A 277 18.53 9.49 15.99
C GLY A 277 19.18 10.71 15.34
N THR A 278 18.39 11.71 14.95
CA THR A 278 18.92 12.97 14.40
C THR A 278 19.20 14.02 15.46
N GLU A 279 18.73 13.78 16.69
CA GLU A 279 18.83 14.74 17.78
C GLU A 279 20.24 14.78 18.39
N LYS A 280 20.66 15.99 18.75
CA LYS A 280 21.86 16.28 19.53
C LYS A 280 21.46 17.24 20.64
N VAL A 281 21.53 16.75 21.87
CA VAL A 281 21.23 17.52 23.07
C VAL A 281 22.53 17.99 23.68
N TYR A 282 22.68 19.30 23.84
CA TYR A 282 23.82 19.92 24.47
C TYR A 282 23.39 20.59 25.76
N LEU A 283 24.18 20.39 26.81
CA LEU A 283 24.07 21.08 28.09
C LEU A 283 25.35 21.86 28.32
N ASP A 284 25.28 23.18 28.33
CA ASP A 284 26.45 24.09 28.39
C ASP A 284 27.54 23.76 27.36
N GLY A 285 27.12 23.32 26.17
CA GLY A 285 28.00 22.94 25.07
C GLY A 285 28.55 21.51 25.14
N MET A 286 28.30 20.76 26.22
CA MET A 286 28.62 19.33 26.28
C MET A 286 27.53 18.50 25.60
N LEU A 287 27.91 17.68 24.63
CA LEU A 287 27.00 16.72 23.99
C LEU A 287 26.61 15.61 24.98
N LEU A 288 25.32 15.45 25.21
CA LEU A 288 24.76 14.43 26.09
C LEU A 288 24.47 13.13 25.35
N GLN A 289 24.40 12.03 26.09
CA GLN A 289 24.07 10.72 25.56
C GLN A 289 22.62 10.32 25.87
N ARG A 290 21.90 9.90 24.83
CA ARG A 290 20.54 9.39 24.94
C ARG A 290 20.52 8.02 25.60
N GLY A 291 19.64 7.83 26.57
CA GLY A 291 19.32 6.56 27.23
C GLY A 291 18.73 6.80 28.62
N GLU A 292 17.84 5.92 29.08
CA GLU A 292 17.22 5.96 30.41
C GLU A 292 18.28 5.85 31.52
N ASP A 293 19.33 5.04 31.29
CA ASP A 293 20.50 4.92 32.18
C ASP A 293 21.60 5.97 31.90
N LEU A 294 21.36 6.90 30.97
CA LEU A 294 22.33 7.90 30.50
C LEU A 294 21.91 9.32 30.90
N ASP A 295 21.93 10.28 29.97
CA ASP A 295 21.75 11.70 30.31
C ASP A 295 20.33 12.21 30.00
N TYR A 296 19.66 11.67 28.98
CA TYR A 296 18.31 12.07 28.59
C TYR A 296 17.58 10.99 27.78
N ILE A 297 16.26 11.11 27.70
CA ILE A 297 15.38 10.36 26.79
C ILE A 297 14.56 11.34 25.94
N ILE A 298 14.04 10.87 24.81
CA ILE A 298 13.21 11.66 23.90
C ILE A 298 12.01 10.85 23.43
N ASP A 299 10.83 11.47 23.42
CA ASP A 299 9.67 10.99 22.68
C ASP A 299 9.65 11.67 21.30
N TYR A 300 9.94 10.90 20.26
CA TYR A 300 10.00 11.40 18.88
C TYR A 300 8.64 11.78 18.31
N ASN A 301 7.53 11.23 18.82
CA ASN A 301 6.19 11.50 18.32
C ASN A 301 5.60 12.77 18.95
N THR A 302 5.85 13.01 20.24
CA THR A 302 5.41 14.23 20.92
C THR A 302 6.44 15.37 20.86
N ALA A 303 7.65 15.06 20.38
CA ALA A 303 8.79 15.97 20.31
C ALA A 303 9.17 16.52 21.70
N GLU A 304 9.24 15.63 22.69
CA GLU A 304 9.50 15.97 24.09
C GLU A 304 10.79 15.33 24.59
N VAL A 305 11.64 16.12 25.26
CA VAL A 305 12.90 15.64 25.83
C VAL A 305 12.82 15.67 27.35
N THR A 306 13.22 14.57 27.99
CA THR A 306 13.29 14.45 29.45
C THR A 306 14.72 14.12 29.86
N PHE A 307 15.28 14.91 30.77
CA PHE A 307 16.61 14.71 31.30
C PHE A 307 16.59 13.71 32.45
N MET A 308 17.61 12.85 32.49
CA MET A 308 17.75 11.85 33.55
C MET A 308 18.39 12.47 34.79
N PRO A 309 18.02 12.01 36.00
CA PRO A 309 18.48 12.62 37.26
C PRO A 309 19.99 12.51 37.51
N LYS A 310 20.72 11.82 36.63
CA LYS A 310 22.19 11.78 36.58
C LYS A 310 22.82 13.18 36.47
N ARG A 311 22.10 14.14 35.87
CA ARG A 311 22.48 15.56 35.85
C ARG A 311 21.26 16.41 36.22
N LEU A 312 21.36 17.16 37.31
CA LEU A 312 20.29 18.05 37.74
C LEU A 312 20.20 19.27 36.81
N ILE A 313 19.00 19.55 36.31
CA ILE A 313 18.74 20.74 35.50
C ILE A 313 18.45 21.91 36.43
N THR A 314 19.24 22.97 36.32
CA THR A 314 19.07 24.23 37.05
C THR A 314 18.81 25.36 36.05
N LYS A 315 18.25 26.47 36.53
CA LYS A 315 17.89 27.61 35.69
C LYS A 315 19.08 28.26 34.96
N ASP A 316 20.30 28.05 35.46
CA ASP A 316 21.52 28.68 34.94
C ASP A 316 22.14 27.88 33.77
N LEU A 317 21.65 26.66 33.52
CA LEU A 317 22.15 25.80 32.44
C LEU A 317 21.58 26.22 31.09
N ARG A 318 22.43 26.18 30.07
CA ARG A 318 22.02 26.40 28.69
C ARG A 318 21.78 25.08 27.98
N ILE A 319 20.51 24.80 27.71
CA ILE A 319 20.09 23.63 26.93
C ILE A 319 19.92 24.03 25.46
N VAL A 320 20.61 23.32 24.57
CA VAL A 320 20.46 23.45 23.12
C VAL A 320 20.15 22.09 22.55
N ILE A 321 19.08 22.00 21.77
CA ILE A 321 18.67 20.75 21.12
C ILE A 321 18.58 20.97 19.62
N GLU A 322 19.41 20.26 18.89
CA GLU A 322 19.44 20.21 17.43
C GLU A 322 18.75 18.93 16.99
N PHE A 323 17.89 18.95 15.98
CA PHE A 323 17.18 17.77 15.48
C PHE A 323 16.68 17.98 14.06
N GLU A 324 16.26 16.90 13.39
CA GLU A 324 15.48 16.98 12.16
C GLU A 324 14.03 16.58 12.43
N LEU A 325 13.09 17.30 11.82
CA LEU A 325 11.67 16.95 11.86
C LEU A 325 11.20 16.47 10.49
N ALA A 326 10.22 15.56 10.47
CA ALA A 326 9.60 15.09 9.23
C ALA A 326 8.74 16.20 8.61
N ASP A 327 9.18 16.75 7.47
CA ASP A 327 8.39 17.74 6.72
C ASP A 327 7.50 17.00 5.70
N ARG A 328 6.19 17.00 5.94
CA ARG A 328 5.19 16.39 5.04
C ARG A 328 4.53 17.40 4.10
N ASN A 329 4.90 18.68 4.19
CA ASN A 329 4.19 19.74 3.48
C ASN A 329 4.75 19.98 2.08
N TYR A 330 6.07 19.86 1.91
CA TYR A 330 6.75 20.17 0.64
C TYR A 330 7.83 19.16 0.29
N LEU A 331 8.00 18.89 -1.00
CA LEU A 331 9.15 18.13 -1.48
C LEU A 331 10.43 18.96 -1.31
N ASN A 332 11.33 18.52 -0.45
CA ASN A 332 12.63 19.16 -0.23
C ASN A 332 13.69 18.49 -1.13
N SER A 333 14.02 19.13 -2.25
CA SER A 333 15.02 18.62 -3.19
C SER A 333 16.44 18.93 -2.72
N LEU A 334 17.34 17.97 -2.85
CA LEU A 334 18.72 18.05 -2.41
C LEU A 334 19.63 17.51 -3.51
N VAL A 335 20.52 18.38 -3.97
CA VAL A 335 21.59 18.04 -4.91
C VAL A 335 22.92 18.30 -4.23
N TYR A 336 23.84 17.34 -4.34
CA TYR A 336 25.17 17.50 -3.78
C TYR A 336 26.22 16.89 -4.70
N PHE A 337 27.39 17.51 -4.67
CA PHE A 337 28.58 17.08 -5.38
C PHE A 337 29.77 17.20 -4.45
N ASN A 338 30.61 16.18 -4.44
CA ASN A 338 31.83 16.11 -3.66
C ASN A 338 32.95 15.56 -4.54
N ASP A 339 34.11 16.22 -4.51
CA ASP A 339 35.32 15.76 -5.19
C ASP A 339 36.49 15.85 -4.21
N GLU A 340 37.13 14.71 -3.97
CA GLU A 340 38.28 14.56 -3.07
C GLU A 340 39.49 14.12 -3.89
N ILE A 341 40.50 14.98 -3.95
CA ILE A 341 41.77 14.70 -4.64
C ILE A 341 42.86 14.55 -3.59
N SER A 342 43.56 13.41 -3.60
CA SER A 342 44.74 13.18 -2.78
C SER A 342 45.98 13.08 -3.66
N LEU A 343 46.97 13.92 -3.37
CA LEU A 343 48.27 13.94 -4.04
C LEU A 343 49.38 13.59 -3.03
N ASN A 344 50.12 12.50 -3.32
CA ASN A 344 51.24 11.99 -2.52
C ASN A 344 50.92 11.79 -1.02
N ASN A 345 49.66 11.63 -0.65
CA ASN A 345 49.19 11.62 0.75
C ASN A 345 49.64 12.85 1.56
N LYS A 346 50.05 13.94 0.89
CA LYS A 346 50.55 15.18 1.51
C LYS A 346 49.60 16.34 1.29
N LEU A 347 48.96 16.37 0.12
CA LEU A 347 47.98 17.37 -0.25
C LEU A 347 46.63 16.70 -0.44
N TYR A 348 45.62 17.21 0.27
CA TYR A 348 44.23 16.77 0.18
C TYR A 348 43.38 17.98 -0.21
N LEU A 349 42.85 17.97 -1.43
CA LEU A 349 41.94 18.99 -1.93
C LEU A 349 40.53 18.41 -1.89
N LYS A 350 39.58 19.18 -1.35
CA LYS A 350 38.18 18.78 -1.24
C LYS A 350 37.29 19.89 -1.76
N LEU A 351 36.51 19.61 -2.79
CA LEU A 351 35.46 20.47 -3.28
C LEU A 351 34.11 19.87 -2.87
N ASN A 352 33.23 20.70 -2.33
CA ASN A 352 31.91 20.31 -1.90
C ASN A 352 30.91 21.36 -2.38
N VAL A 353 29.86 20.91 -3.06
CA VAL A 353 28.73 21.73 -3.48
C VAL A 353 27.47 21.07 -2.91
N TYR A 354 26.65 21.86 -2.24
CA TYR A 354 25.42 21.42 -1.62
C TYR A 354 24.33 22.42 -1.92
N SER A 355 23.21 21.94 -2.45
CA SER A 355 22.02 22.74 -2.71
C SER A 355 20.80 22.02 -2.18
N ASN A 356 19.98 22.73 -1.41
CA ASN A 356 18.75 22.22 -0.85
C ASN A 356 17.64 23.25 -1.09
N GLN A 357 16.55 22.84 -1.72
CA GLN A 357 15.45 23.72 -2.13
C GLN A 357 14.09 23.07 -1.92
N ASP A 358 13.19 23.80 -1.27
CA ASP A 358 11.79 23.42 -1.08
C ASP A 358 10.98 23.67 -2.36
N ALA A 359 10.33 22.64 -2.89
CA ALA A 359 9.37 22.75 -3.97
C ALA A 359 8.00 23.19 -3.43
N LYS A 360 7.86 24.50 -3.17
CA LYS A 360 6.64 25.09 -2.59
C LYS A 360 5.35 24.86 -3.39
N ASN A 361 5.47 24.48 -4.67
CA ASN A 361 4.35 24.29 -5.59
C ASN A 361 3.93 22.82 -5.81
N GLN A 362 4.57 21.86 -5.13
CA GLN A 362 4.24 20.43 -5.23
C GLN A 362 4.09 19.85 -3.82
N GLY A 363 2.84 19.71 -3.36
CA GLY A 363 2.55 19.00 -2.12
C GLY A 363 2.90 17.51 -2.26
N ILE A 364 3.27 16.86 -1.17
CA ILE A 364 3.68 15.44 -1.14
C ILE A 364 2.49 14.50 -1.47
N GLN A 365 1.26 14.93 -1.22
CA GLN A 365 0.07 14.20 -1.64
C GLN A 365 -0.19 14.43 -3.13
N GLN A 366 0.25 13.48 -3.97
CA GLN A 366 -0.20 13.43 -5.36
C GLN A 366 -1.70 13.14 -5.38
N THR A 367 -2.51 14.14 -5.72
CA THR A 367 -3.92 13.92 -6.03
C THR A 367 -4.00 13.18 -7.37
N LEU A 368 -4.40 11.91 -7.34
CA LEU A 368 -4.61 11.13 -8.55
C LEU A 368 -5.56 11.89 -9.49
N ASP A 369 -5.12 12.11 -10.73
CA ASP A 369 -5.97 12.72 -11.75
C ASP A 369 -7.11 11.75 -12.13
N SER A 370 -8.21 12.33 -12.60
CA SER A 370 -9.38 11.63 -13.16
C SER A 370 -9.03 10.55 -14.20
N THR A 371 -7.91 10.70 -14.91
CA THR A 371 -7.39 9.71 -15.87
C THR A 371 -6.74 8.52 -15.16
N GLN A 372 -5.91 8.77 -14.14
CA GLN A 372 -5.28 7.72 -13.33
C GLN A 372 -6.31 6.93 -12.52
N LYS A 373 -7.31 7.62 -11.95
CA LYS A 373 -8.44 6.96 -11.27
C LYS A 373 -9.21 6.02 -12.21
N ARG A 374 -9.42 6.41 -13.48
CA ARG A 374 -10.08 5.54 -14.48
C ARG A 374 -9.23 4.34 -14.87
N PHE A 375 -7.91 4.49 -14.97
CA PHE A 375 -6.99 3.38 -15.23
C PHE A 375 -7.11 2.30 -14.15
N PHE A 376 -7.05 2.69 -12.86
CA PHE A 376 -7.19 1.74 -11.75
C PHE A 376 -8.59 1.13 -11.62
N ILE A 377 -9.65 1.78 -12.13
CA ILE A 377 -11.02 1.23 -12.12
C ILE A 377 -11.24 0.23 -13.26
N ASN A 378 -10.58 0.41 -14.41
CA ASN A 378 -10.81 -0.42 -15.60
C ASN A 378 -9.98 -1.71 -15.64
N ASP A 379 -8.88 -1.81 -14.88
CA ASP A 379 -8.09 -3.04 -14.79
C ASP A 379 -8.75 -4.14 -13.92
N TRP A 380 -9.90 -3.86 -13.30
CA TRP A 380 -10.68 -4.83 -12.52
C TRP A 380 -11.90 -5.40 -13.27
N ARG A 381 -11.94 -5.28 -14.60
CA ARG A 381 -13.04 -5.81 -15.42
C ARG A 381 -12.63 -6.93 -16.36
#